data_AF-V9ICC1-F1
#
_entry.id   AF-V9ICC1-F1
#
_cell.length_a   1.000
_cell.length_b   1.000
_cell.length_c   1.000
_cell.angle_alpha   90.00
_cell.angle_beta   90.00
_cell.angle_gamma   90.00
#
_symmetry.space_group_name_H-M   'P 1'
#
loop_
_entity.id
_entity.type
_entity.pdbx_description
1 polymer ?
#
loop_
_entity_poly.entity_id
_entity_poly.type
_entity_poly.pdbx_seq_one_letter_code
_entity_poly.pdbx_strand_id
1 'polypeptide(L)'
;MTSFLADVLITAGKLEKVNLHEKISEIQKEITKLKYDVKNFMDDNYVEFTSKLTRDQHLVLKGEKLLEEMNALQKRIDNHVKIELSGSTKELKTLSQALKESNIMLQLSNQLLNLHECIKSIKNYQEEKLYVKVAKTLCHMQTTLYNSQTDLRDLDIYTAIEEEYLNLYTSFLSDTSLLLHERICWIGIDDQNAKAVTLSIKNEFDDIQDLIQSLHYIDNLSNYLHKFSMTLMDYIINPIINDDCSVYVIDEKVFTVEIFKKKKSPGYKSVLYNLELLFKFLHQHFQFTIYDDETFLKEIQPHLLEQLSTSLKNDCISRITPTSSADLKNFTPIIQAINDFQYFLVKIGRKFVSFFFHFF
;
A
#
# COMPACT_ATOMS: atom_id res chain seq x y z
N MET A 1 -12.34 87.12 13.99
CA MET A 1 -12.95 85.86 14.49
C MET A 1 -12.89 84.85 13.36
N THR A 2 -11.87 83.98 13.35
CA THR A 2 -11.88 82.80 12.47
C THR A 2 -12.99 81.88 12.96
N SER A 3 -13.85 81.44 12.03
CA SER A 3 -14.99 80.58 12.33
C SER A 3 -14.51 79.31 13.01
N PHE A 4 -15.13 78.93 14.14
CA PHE A 4 -14.89 77.66 14.85
C PHE A 4 -14.88 76.45 13.92
N LEU A 5 -15.67 76.51 12.83
CA LEU A 5 -15.75 75.48 11.81
C LEU A 5 -14.42 75.31 11.03
N ALA A 6 -13.69 76.41 10.78
CA ALA A 6 -12.38 76.39 10.12
C ALA A 6 -11.30 75.79 11.04
N ASP A 7 -11.31 76.12 12.33
CA ASP A 7 -10.37 75.54 13.30
C ASP A 7 -10.65 74.04 13.56
N VAL A 8 -11.92 73.63 13.55
CA VAL A 8 -12.32 72.20 13.62
C VAL A 8 -11.87 71.44 12.36
N LEU A 9 -12.05 72.01 11.16
CA LEU A 9 -11.61 71.39 9.90
C LEU A 9 -10.07 71.26 9.81
N ILE A 10 -9.32 72.27 10.26
CA ILE A 10 -7.85 72.21 10.30
C ILE A 10 -7.38 71.14 11.30
N THR A 11 -8.08 71.01 12.44
CA THR A 11 -7.75 70.01 13.45
C THR A 11 -8.09 68.60 12.97
N ALA A 12 -9.22 68.41 12.30
CA ALA A 12 -9.62 67.15 11.67
C ALA A 12 -8.64 66.72 10.56
N GLY A 13 -8.23 67.63 9.68
CA GLY A 13 -7.25 67.34 8.64
C GLY A 13 -5.85 67.02 9.18
N LYS A 14 -5.44 67.64 10.30
CA LYS A 14 -4.21 67.27 11.01
C LYS A 14 -4.32 65.88 11.66
N LEU A 15 -5.47 65.56 12.25
CA LEU A 15 -5.73 64.25 12.88
C LEU A 15 -5.74 63.12 11.84
N GLU A 16 -6.36 63.32 10.67
CA GLU A 16 -6.32 62.35 9.56
C GLU A 16 -4.90 62.13 9.03
N LYS A 17 -4.11 63.19 8.91
CA LYS A 17 -2.71 63.08 8.47
C LYS A 17 -1.87 62.27 9.46
N VAL A 18 -2.11 62.42 10.77
CA VAL A 18 -1.43 61.63 11.82
C VAL A 18 -1.89 60.17 11.75
N ASN A 19 -3.19 59.91 11.62
CA ASN A 19 -3.73 58.55 11.49
C ASN A 19 -3.19 57.82 10.24
N LEU A 20 -3.10 58.53 9.11
CA LEU A 20 -2.48 58.01 7.89
C LEU A 20 -0.99 57.72 8.10
N HIS A 21 -0.27 58.55 8.84
CA HIS A 21 1.14 58.32 9.12
C HIS A 21 1.37 57.11 10.04
N GLU A 22 0.50 56.94 11.05
CA GLU A 22 0.50 55.74 11.90
C GLU A 22 0.22 54.48 11.09
N LYS A 23 -0.81 54.48 10.23
CA LYS A 23 -1.11 53.34 9.35
C LYS A 23 0.01 53.04 8.37
N ILE A 24 0.64 54.06 7.79
CA ILE A 24 1.80 53.89 6.91
C ILE A 24 2.98 53.27 7.68
N SER A 25 3.22 53.72 8.91
CA SER A 25 4.28 53.18 9.77
C SER A 25 4.01 51.71 10.15
N GLU A 26 2.75 51.38 10.42
CA GLU A 26 2.32 50.00 10.73
C GLU A 26 2.47 49.09 9.50
N ILE A 27 2.03 49.54 8.33
CA ILE A 27 2.24 48.82 7.06
C ILE A 27 3.73 48.66 6.76
N GLN A 28 4.56 49.67 7.02
CA GLN A 28 6.01 49.58 6.83
C GLN A 28 6.66 48.55 7.77
N LYS A 29 6.18 48.44 9.01
CA LYS A 29 6.63 47.40 9.95
C LYS A 29 6.26 46.00 9.45
N GLU A 30 5.03 45.80 8.99
CA GLU A 30 4.59 44.51 8.44
C GLU A 30 5.35 44.14 7.15
N ILE A 31 5.60 45.11 6.25
CA ILE A 31 6.44 44.90 5.06
C ILE A 31 7.86 44.50 5.47
N THR A 32 8.41 45.12 6.51
CA THR A 32 9.76 44.80 6.99
C THR A 32 9.81 43.40 7.61
N LYS A 33 8.79 43.03 8.37
CA LYS A 33 8.65 41.69 8.94
C LYS A 33 8.54 40.62 7.85
N LEU A 34 7.65 40.81 6.88
CA LEU A 34 7.50 39.92 5.73
C LEU A 34 8.80 39.78 4.93
N LYS A 35 9.57 40.86 4.78
CA LYS A 35 10.89 40.82 4.13
C LYS A 35 11.88 39.91 4.88
N TYR A 36 11.90 39.95 6.21
CA TYR A 36 12.74 39.05 7.01
C TYR A 36 12.23 37.61 6.95
N ASP A 37 10.92 37.39 6.99
CA ASP A 37 10.33 36.05 6.90
C ASP A 37 10.62 35.40 5.54
N VAL A 38 10.48 36.16 4.44
CA VAL A 38 10.85 35.70 3.09
C VAL A 38 12.34 35.43 2.98
N LYS A 39 13.19 36.29 3.56
CA LYS A 39 14.63 36.06 3.58
C LYS A 39 14.99 34.78 4.33
N ASN A 40 14.44 34.58 5.53
CA ASN A 40 14.68 33.37 6.32
C ASN A 40 14.19 32.12 5.58
N PHE A 41 12.97 32.18 5.01
CA PHE A 41 12.45 31.12 4.16
C PHE A 41 13.36 30.82 2.96
N MET A 42 13.93 31.86 2.34
CA MET A 42 14.86 31.69 1.22
C MET A 42 16.22 31.15 1.65
N ASP A 43 16.76 31.59 2.79
CA ASP A 43 18.01 31.09 3.36
C ASP A 43 17.85 29.60 3.74
N ASP A 44 16.73 29.22 4.37
CA ASP A 44 16.44 27.83 4.75
C ASP A 44 16.26 26.92 3.51
N ASN A 45 15.47 27.36 2.52
CA ASN A 45 15.11 26.51 1.36
C ASN A 45 16.10 26.54 0.19
N TYR A 46 16.92 27.58 0.05
CA TYR A 46 17.81 27.72 -1.12
C TYR A 46 19.29 27.86 -0.76
N VAL A 47 19.65 28.23 0.47
CA VAL A 47 21.05 28.29 0.91
C VAL A 47 21.37 27.06 1.76
N GLU A 48 20.55 26.76 2.75
CA GLU A 48 20.76 25.64 3.67
C GLU A 48 20.35 24.29 3.05
N PHE A 49 19.22 24.21 2.35
CA PHE A 49 18.81 22.98 1.66
C PHE A 49 19.77 22.60 0.53
N THR A 50 20.21 23.56 -0.29
CA THR A 50 21.16 23.30 -1.39
C THR A 50 22.54 22.92 -0.87
N SER A 51 23.00 23.55 0.21
CA SER A 51 24.26 23.15 0.87
C SER A 51 24.16 21.79 1.56
N LYS A 52 23.02 21.45 2.19
CA LYS A 52 22.74 20.09 2.71
C LYS A 52 22.69 19.06 1.59
N LEU A 53 21.99 19.33 0.49
CA LEU A 53 21.89 18.45 -0.69
C LEU A 53 23.25 18.21 -1.35
N THR A 54 24.06 19.26 -1.53
CA THR A 54 25.40 19.17 -2.12
C THR A 54 26.37 18.44 -1.18
N ARG A 55 26.22 18.64 0.14
CA ARG A 55 27.01 17.93 1.15
C ARG A 55 26.64 16.45 1.19
N ASP A 56 25.36 16.10 1.10
CA ASP A 56 24.88 14.71 1.04
C ASP A 56 25.44 14.01 -0.20
N GLN A 57 25.36 14.63 -1.39
CA GLN A 57 25.96 14.07 -2.62
C GLN A 57 27.48 13.92 -2.53
N HIS A 58 28.17 14.90 -1.95
CA HIS A 58 29.62 14.81 -1.74
C HIS A 58 30.00 13.73 -0.71
N LEU A 59 29.17 13.52 0.32
CA LEU A 59 29.37 12.46 1.31
C LEU A 59 29.18 11.07 0.69
N VAL A 60 28.15 10.89 -0.16
CA VAL A 60 27.93 9.64 -0.91
C VAL A 60 29.12 9.33 -1.82
N LEU A 61 29.53 10.26 -2.67
CA LEU A 61 30.67 10.08 -3.58
C LEU A 61 31.99 9.80 -2.84
N LYS A 62 32.19 10.45 -1.69
CA LYS A 62 33.38 10.23 -0.85
C LYS A 62 33.33 8.85 -0.18
N GLY A 63 32.14 8.38 0.23
CA GLY A 63 31.91 7.04 0.76
C GLY A 63 32.21 5.95 -0.26
N GLU A 64 31.69 6.10 -1.49
CA GLU A 64 31.94 5.16 -2.60
C GLU A 64 33.44 5.08 -2.94
N LYS A 65 34.12 6.22 -3.05
CA LYS A 65 35.55 6.28 -3.35
C LYS A 65 36.40 5.63 -2.25
N LEU A 66 36.07 5.90 -0.98
CA LEU A 66 36.74 5.26 0.15
C LEU A 66 36.52 3.75 0.14
N LEU A 67 35.32 3.27 -0.22
CA LEU A 67 35.01 1.84 -0.35
C LEU A 67 35.87 1.16 -1.42
N GLU A 68 36.06 1.79 -2.58
CA GLU A 68 36.95 1.27 -3.63
C GLU A 68 38.41 1.22 -3.18
N GLU A 69 38.90 2.30 -2.57
CA GLU A 69 40.27 2.38 -2.07
C GLU A 69 40.52 1.34 -0.96
N MET A 70 39.56 1.13 -0.07
CA MET A 70 39.63 0.11 0.98
C MET A 70 39.60 -1.30 0.43
N ASN A 71 38.71 -1.60 -0.53
CA ASN A 71 38.66 -2.91 -1.17
C ASN A 71 39.96 -3.25 -1.93
N ALA A 72 40.59 -2.24 -2.55
CA ALA A 72 41.91 -2.38 -3.15
C ALA A 72 43.00 -2.64 -2.10
N LEU A 73 42.93 -1.97 -0.94
CA LEU A 73 43.85 -2.19 0.18
C LEU A 73 43.68 -3.57 0.81
N GLN A 74 42.44 -4.01 1.02
CA GLN A 74 42.09 -5.33 1.55
C GLN A 74 42.67 -6.43 0.66
N LYS A 75 42.48 -6.34 -0.66
CA LYS A 75 43.10 -7.27 -1.63
C LYS A 75 44.62 -7.26 -1.57
N ARG A 76 45.25 -6.09 -1.39
CA ARG A 76 46.71 -5.98 -1.24
C ARG A 76 47.21 -6.65 0.03
N ILE A 77 46.53 -6.45 1.15
CA ILE A 77 46.88 -7.06 2.43
C ILE A 77 46.68 -8.56 2.39
N ASP A 78 45.57 -9.07 1.84
CA ASP A 78 45.36 -10.51 1.72
C ASP A 78 46.44 -11.19 0.86
N ASN A 79 46.94 -10.48 -0.17
CA ASN A 79 48.08 -10.92 -0.97
C ASN A 79 49.41 -10.84 -0.22
N HIS A 80 49.66 -9.79 0.56
CA HIS A 80 50.92 -9.61 1.31
C HIS A 80 51.01 -10.52 2.54
N VAL A 81 49.90 -10.72 3.26
CA VAL A 81 49.80 -11.63 4.41
C VAL A 81 50.03 -13.08 3.99
N LYS A 82 49.64 -13.46 2.76
CA LYS A 82 49.99 -14.77 2.18
C LYS A 82 51.49 -14.93 1.90
N ILE A 83 52.22 -13.84 1.66
CA ILE A 83 53.65 -13.82 1.31
C ILE A 83 54.54 -13.72 2.57
N GLU A 84 54.14 -12.97 3.60
CA GLU A 84 54.97 -12.65 4.78
C GLU A 84 54.73 -13.55 6.01
N LEU A 85 53.99 -14.66 5.87
CA LEU A 85 53.72 -15.63 6.93
C LEU A 85 54.97 -16.28 7.59
N SER A 86 56.19 -15.97 7.13
CA SER A 86 57.44 -16.41 7.78
C SER A 86 58.05 -15.44 8.80
N GLY A 87 57.49 -14.24 9.01
CA GLY A 87 58.10 -13.25 9.92
C GLY A 87 57.10 -12.26 10.50
N SER A 88 56.45 -12.62 11.62
CA SER A 88 55.34 -11.84 12.20
C SER A 88 55.82 -10.56 12.90
N THR A 89 55.61 -9.40 12.27
CA THR A 89 55.77 -8.07 12.90
C THR A 89 54.44 -7.64 13.55
N LYS A 90 54.44 -7.36 14.86
CA LYS A 90 53.27 -6.85 15.62
C LYS A 90 52.55 -5.68 14.92
N GLU A 91 53.30 -4.85 14.20
CA GLU A 91 52.82 -3.69 13.44
C GLU A 91 51.81 -4.06 12.34
N LEU A 92 52.03 -5.17 11.62
CA LEU A 92 51.09 -5.67 10.61
C LEU A 92 49.76 -6.12 11.22
N LYS A 93 49.80 -6.72 12.42
CA LYS A 93 48.57 -7.09 13.15
C LYS A 93 47.79 -5.87 13.59
N THR A 94 48.46 -4.83 14.12
CA THR A 94 47.79 -3.57 14.49
C THR A 94 47.23 -2.83 13.28
N LEU A 95 47.94 -2.80 12.15
CA LEU A 95 47.44 -2.17 10.93
C LEU A 95 46.23 -2.93 10.36
N SER A 96 46.28 -4.28 10.38
CA SER A 96 45.16 -5.13 9.98
C SER A 96 43.93 -4.92 10.86
N GLN A 97 44.11 -4.76 12.17
CA GLN A 97 43.02 -4.49 13.11
C GLN A 97 42.39 -3.10 12.88
N ALA A 98 43.21 -2.05 12.76
CA ALA A 98 42.73 -0.69 12.48
C ALA A 98 41.97 -0.59 11.14
N LEU A 99 42.40 -1.36 10.13
CA LEU A 99 41.71 -1.44 8.85
C LEU A 99 40.34 -2.11 8.99
N LYS A 100 40.23 -3.19 9.77
CA LYS A 100 38.94 -3.86 10.03
C LYS A 100 37.96 -2.93 10.73
N GLU A 101 38.41 -2.21 11.76
CA GLU A 101 37.59 -1.22 12.47
C GLU A 101 37.10 -0.12 11.54
N SER A 102 38.00 0.42 10.72
CA SER A 102 37.65 1.45 9.74
C SER A 102 36.66 0.92 8.68
N ASN A 103 36.78 -0.36 8.30
CA ASN A 103 35.88 -0.99 7.32
C ASN A 103 34.46 -1.15 7.88
N ILE A 104 34.33 -1.54 9.15
CA ILE A 104 33.04 -1.60 9.84
C ILE A 104 32.40 -0.21 9.90
N MET A 105 33.15 0.82 10.29
CA MET A 105 32.65 2.20 10.34
C MET A 105 32.18 2.70 8.97
N LEU A 106 32.89 2.35 7.90
CA LEU A 106 32.51 2.70 6.53
C LEU A 106 31.24 1.95 6.09
N GLN A 107 31.13 0.66 6.40
CA GLN A 107 29.93 -0.14 6.11
C GLN A 107 28.70 0.44 6.82
N LEU A 108 28.82 0.78 8.10
CA LEU A 108 27.76 1.45 8.86
C LEU A 108 27.39 2.80 8.26
N SER A 109 28.38 3.61 7.87
CA SER A 109 28.15 4.91 7.23
C SER A 109 27.39 4.78 5.91
N ASN A 110 27.77 3.80 5.07
CA ASN A 110 27.07 3.54 3.81
C ASN A 110 25.63 3.04 4.04
N GLN A 111 25.40 2.21 5.06
CA GLN A 111 24.05 1.79 5.42
C GLN A 111 23.17 2.96 5.85
N LEU A 112 23.70 3.88 6.67
CA LEU A 112 22.97 5.09 7.05
C LEU A 112 22.65 5.99 5.85
N LEU A 113 23.60 6.14 4.91
CA LEU A 113 23.37 6.89 3.68
C LEU A 113 22.29 6.24 2.81
N ASN A 114 22.31 4.92 2.66
CA ASN A 114 21.28 4.18 1.92
C ASN A 114 19.89 4.34 2.56
N LEU A 115 19.80 4.31 3.89
CA LEU A 115 18.54 4.51 4.61
C LEU A 115 18.00 5.93 4.43
N HIS A 116 18.87 6.95 4.48
CA HIS A 116 18.50 8.34 4.19
C HIS A 116 17.99 8.51 2.76
N GLU A 117 18.66 7.90 1.78
CA GLU A 117 18.24 7.94 0.38
C GLU A 117 16.90 7.22 0.17
N CYS A 118 16.65 6.12 0.87
CA CYS A 118 15.35 5.43 0.88
C CYS A 118 14.24 6.36 1.39
N ILE A 119 14.42 6.98 2.56
CA ILE A 119 13.45 7.90 3.16
C ILE A 119 13.11 9.04 2.18
N LYS A 120 14.13 9.64 1.57
CA LYS A 120 13.95 10.72 0.59
C LYS A 120 13.20 10.24 -0.65
N SER A 121 13.58 9.08 -1.18
CA SER A 121 12.95 8.51 -2.38
C SER A 121 11.50 8.15 -2.14
N ILE A 122 11.16 7.61 -0.96
CA ILE A 122 9.78 7.31 -0.56
C ILE A 122 8.91 8.56 -0.61
N LYS A 123 9.37 9.66 0.00
CA LYS A 123 8.63 10.93 0.03
C LYS A 123 8.39 11.47 -1.38
N ASN A 124 9.40 11.44 -2.25
CA ASN A 124 9.26 11.85 -3.64
C ASN A 124 8.28 10.94 -4.43
N TYR A 125 8.40 9.62 -4.30
CA TYR A 125 7.52 8.68 -5.00
C TYR A 125 6.07 8.74 -4.51
N GLN A 126 5.83 9.12 -3.25
CA GLN A 126 4.48 9.38 -2.73
C GLN A 126 3.84 10.60 -3.41
N GLU A 127 4.58 11.69 -3.60
CA GLU A 127 4.11 12.89 -4.33
C GLU A 127 3.77 12.56 -5.79
N GLU A 128 4.59 11.72 -6.43
CA GLU A 128 4.37 11.26 -7.81
C GLU A 128 3.33 10.14 -7.94
N LYS A 129 2.74 9.66 -6.84
CA LYS A 129 1.77 8.55 -6.78
C LYS A 129 2.30 7.23 -7.36
N LEU A 130 3.59 6.97 -7.21
CA LEU A 130 4.24 5.74 -7.69
C LEU A 130 4.21 4.64 -6.63
N TYR A 131 3.02 4.08 -6.35
CA TYR A 131 2.77 3.15 -5.24
C TYR A 131 3.71 1.94 -5.20
N VAL A 132 3.94 1.30 -6.35
CA VAL A 132 4.83 0.13 -6.43
C VAL A 132 6.28 0.49 -6.10
N LYS A 133 6.75 1.68 -6.51
CA LYS A 133 8.12 2.13 -6.19
C LYS A 133 8.27 2.44 -4.70
N VAL A 134 7.25 3.05 -4.09
CA VAL A 134 7.21 3.30 -2.64
C VAL A 134 7.32 1.97 -1.89
N ALA A 135 6.47 1.00 -2.23
CA ALA A 135 6.46 -0.31 -1.56
C ALA A 135 7.79 -1.06 -1.70
N LYS A 136 8.39 -1.08 -2.89
CA LYS A 136 9.72 -1.68 -3.10
C LYS A 136 10.81 -1.00 -2.27
N THR A 137 10.76 0.33 -2.17
CA THR A 137 11.74 1.11 -1.39
C THR A 137 11.55 0.87 0.11
N LEU A 138 10.31 0.76 0.58
CA LEU A 138 9.99 0.38 1.97
C LEU A 138 10.51 -1.02 2.30
N CYS A 139 10.28 -2.00 1.43
CA CYS A 139 10.83 -3.35 1.59
C CYS A 139 12.36 -3.34 1.64
N HIS A 140 13.01 -2.57 0.75
CA HIS A 140 14.47 -2.43 0.78
C HIS A 140 14.97 -1.78 2.09
N MET A 141 14.30 -0.73 2.56
CA MET A 141 14.60 -0.07 3.83
C MET A 141 14.45 -1.04 5.00
N GLN A 142 13.39 -1.84 5.02
CA GLN A 142 13.16 -2.89 6.02
C GLN A 142 14.29 -3.92 6.05
N THR A 143 14.68 -4.44 4.87
CA THR A 143 15.78 -5.42 4.77
C THR A 143 17.11 -4.84 5.25
N THR A 144 17.33 -3.54 5.06
CA THR A 144 18.54 -2.85 5.50
C THR A 144 18.52 -2.60 7.02
N LEU A 145 17.38 -2.18 7.58
CA LEU A 145 17.21 -1.92 9.01
C LEU A 145 17.29 -3.19 9.87
N TYR A 146 16.62 -4.25 9.44
CA TYR A 146 16.51 -5.49 10.22
C TYR A 146 17.56 -6.54 9.88
N ASN A 147 18.60 -6.17 9.11
CA ASN A 147 19.70 -7.06 8.80
C ASN A 147 20.43 -7.48 10.09
N SER A 148 20.47 -8.78 10.36
CA SER A 148 21.09 -9.34 11.58
C SER A 148 22.62 -9.28 11.57
N GLN A 149 23.23 -8.93 10.44
CA GLN A 149 24.69 -8.89 10.26
C GLN A 149 25.30 -7.51 10.51
N THR A 150 24.49 -6.53 10.95
CA THR A 150 24.91 -5.12 11.02
C THR A 150 24.83 -4.59 12.44
N ASP A 151 25.87 -3.90 12.88
CA ASP A 151 25.94 -3.21 14.18
C ASP A 151 25.10 -1.91 14.21
N LEU A 152 24.18 -1.73 13.24
CA LEU A 152 23.27 -0.59 13.13
C LEU A 152 22.47 -0.37 14.40
N ARG A 153 22.06 -1.45 15.08
CA ARG A 153 21.24 -1.41 16.30
C ARG A 153 21.95 -0.78 17.50
N ASP A 154 23.28 -0.77 17.48
CA ASP A 154 24.10 -0.21 18.55
C ASP A 154 24.31 1.30 18.39
N LEU A 155 23.83 1.90 17.30
CA LEU A 155 23.90 3.33 17.06
C LEU A 155 22.73 4.06 17.74
N ASP A 156 23.02 5.20 18.39
CA ASP A 156 22.00 6.03 19.06
C ASP A 156 20.89 6.50 18.09
N ILE A 157 21.19 6.63 16.81
CA ILE A 157 20.24 7.08 15.78
C ILE A 157 19.28 5.98 15.31
N TYR A 158 19.56 4.71 15.62
CA TYR A 158 18.78 3.56 15.12
C TYR A 158 17.29 3.70 15.44
N THR A 159 16.96 4.01 16.71
CA THR A 159 15.57 4.16 17.16
C THR A 159 14.83 5.23 16.36
N ALA A 160 15.48 6.36 16.07
CA ALA A 160 14.86 7.43 15.29
C ALA A 160 14.60 7.01 13.83
N ILE A 161 15.50 6.22 13.22
CA ILE A 161 15.31 5.71 11.86
C ILE A 161 14.23 4.63 11.82
N GLU A 162 14.18 3.76 12.83
CA GLU A 162 13.15 2.74 12.98
C GLU A 162 11.76 3.38 13.15
N GLU A 163 11.64 4.41 13.98
CA GLU A 163 10.40 5.18 14.14
C GLU A 163 9.97 5.85 12.84
N GLU A 164 10.89 6.49 12.11
CA GLU A 164 10.58 7.09 10.80
C GLU A 164 10.15 6.03 9.78
N TYR A 165 10.80 4.85 9.74
CA TYR A 165 10.37 3.73 8.91
C TYR A 165 8.93 3.29 9.25
N LEU A 166 8.63 3.09 10.54
CA LEU A 166 7.29 2.69 10.98
C LEU A 166 6.24 3.75 10.63
N ASN A 167 6.57 5.03 10.76
CA ASN A 167 5.69 6.13 10.35
C ASN A 167 5.40 6.10 8.84
N LEU A 168 6.44 5.99 8.01
CA LEU A 168 6.31 5.91 6.55
C LEU A 168 5.50 4.69 6.13
N TYR A 169 5.79 3.53 6.70
CA TYR A 169 5.07 2.28 6.45
C TYR A 169 3.59 2.40 6.81
N THR A 170 3.29 2.91 8.01
CA THR A 170 1.91 3.01 8.51
C THR A 170 1.10 4.03 7.70
N SER A 171 1.70 5.17 7.37
CA SER A 171 1.08 6.17 6.48
C SER A 171 0.77 5.55 5.13
N PHE A 172 1.76 4.93 4.49
CA PHE A 172 1.59 4.31 3.17
C PHE A 172 0.51 3.23 3.16
N LEU A 173 0.48 2.37 4.18
CA LEU A 173 -0.53 1.32 4.30
C LEU A 173 -1.93 1.92 4.47
N SER A 174 -2.07 2.94 5.32
CA SER A 174 -3.34 3.64 5.55
C SER A 174 -3.84 4.29 4.25
N ASP A 175 -2.98 5.03 3.56
CA ASP A 175 -3.31 5.74 2.32
C ASP A 175 -3.68 4.75 1.20
N THR A 176 -2.90 3.68 1.03
CA THR A 176 -3.17 2.63 0.04
C THR A 176 -4.49 1.92 0.33
N SER A 177 -4.78 1.64 1.59
CA SER A 177 -6.05 1.01 2.01
C SER A 177 -7.25 1.92 1.75
N LEU A 178 -7.11 3.22 2.06
CA LEU A 178 -8.15 4.22 1.82
C LEU A 178 -8.44 4.35 0.33
N LEU A 179 -7.41 4.47 -0.51
CA LEU A 179 -7.55 4.51 -1.96
C LEU A 179 -8.26 3.27 -2.48
N LEU A 180 -7.86 2.07 -2.05
CA LEU A 180 -8.55 0.83 -2.46
C LEU A 180 -10.03 0.82 -2.06
N HIS A 181 -10.38 1.31 -0.86
CA HIS A 181 -11.78 1.46 -0.44
C HIS A 181 -12.56 2.46 -1.30
N GLU A 182 -11.92 3.53 -1.77
CA GLU A 182 -12.54 4.50 -2.67
C GLU A 182 -12.79 3.94 -4.06
N ARG A 183 -11.99 2.97 -4.52
CA ARG A 183 -12.11 2.34 -5.85
C ARG A 183 -13.01 1.12 -5.86
N ILE A 184 -12.95 0.32 -4.80
CA ILE A 184 -13.71 -0.91 -4.60
C ILE A 184 -14.73 -0.62 -3.50
N CYS A 185 -15.87 -0.07 -3.91
CA CYS A 185 -16.89 0.42 -3.00
C CYS A 185 -17.93 -0.64 -2.71
N TRP A 186 -18.28 -0.76 -1.42
CA TRP A 186 -19.37 -1.57 -0.93
C TRP A 186 -20.50 -0.66 -0.45
N ILE A 187 -21.73 -0.92 -0.87
CA ILE A 187 -22.92 -0.18 -0.42
C ILE A 187 -23.91 -1.17 0.18
N GLY A 188 -24.52 -0.79 1.31
CA GLY A 188 -25.51 -1.62 2.00
C GLY A 188 -24.92 -2.63 3.00
N ILE A 189 -23.61 -2.64 3.22
CA ILE A 189 -22.95 -3.53 4.20
C ILE A 189 -23.13 -3.07 5.65
N ASP A 190 -23.27 -1.76 5.89
CA ASP A 190 -23.42 -1.17 7.22
C ASP A 190 -24.87 -1.10 7.70
N ASP A 191 -25.83 -1.26 6.79
CA ASP A 191 -27.26 -1.25 7.11
C ASP A 191 -27.81 -2.67 7.19
N GLN A 192 -28.10 -3.14 8.40
CA GLN A 192 -28.67 -4.47 8.64
C GLN A 192 -30.04 -4.67 7.96
N ASN A 193 -30.73 -3.58 7.64
CA ASN A 193 -32.01 -3.56 6.94
C ASN A 193 -31.88 -3.29 5.44
N ALA A 194 -30.65 -3.16 4.92
CA ALA A 194 -30.42 -2.98 3.50
C ALA A 194 -31.10 -4.12 2.73
N LYS A 195 -31.95 -3.73 1.78
CA LYS A 195 -32.60 -4.67 0.86
C LYS A 195 -31.70 -5.00 -0.32
N ALA A 196 -30.67 -4.20 -0.57
CA ALA A 196 -29.72 -4.43 -1.63
C ALA A 196 -28.30 -4.15 -1.13
N VAL A 197 -27.38 -5.04 -1.50
CA VAL A 197 -25.94 -4.85 -1.34
C VAL A 197 -25.33 -4.67 -2.73
N THR A 198 -24.43 -3.72 -2.87
CA THR A 198 -23.69 -3.53 -4.12
C THR A 198 -22.17 -3.56 -3.92
N LEU A 199 -21.48 -4.12 -4.90
CA LEU A 199 -20.03 -4.04 -5.10
C LEU A 199 -19.78 -3.24 -6.38
N SER A 200 -19.16 -2.07 -6.25
CA SER A 200 -18.89 -1.16 -7.35
C SER A 200 -17.40 -0.99 -7.57
N ILE A 201 -16.96 -1.11 -8.82
CA ILE A 201 -15.59 -0.81 -9.25
C ILE A 201 -15.57 0.51 -10.01
N LYS A 202 -14.82 1.48 -9.50
CA LYS A 202 -14.68 2.80 -10.14
C LYS A 202 -13.56 2.76 -11.19
N ASN A 203 -13.92 2.52 -12.44
CA ASN A 203 -12.99 2.45 -13.59
C ASN A 203 -12.40 3.82 -14.03
N GLU A 204 -12.60 4.88 -13.26
CA GLU A 204 -11.94 6.17 -13.55
C GLU A 204 -10.42 6.11 -13.29
N PHE A 205 -9.94 4.99 -12.75
CA PHE A 205 -8.59 4.84 -12.27
C PHE A 205 -7.98 3.49 -12.64
N ASP A 206 -6.85 3.52 -13.34
CA ASP A 206 -6.09 2.34 -13.78
C ASP A 206 -5.02 1.88 -12.76
N ASP A 207 -5.05 2.40 -11.54
CA ASP A 207 -4.05 2.17 -10.48
C ASP A 207 -4.44 1.06 -9.49
N ILE A 208 -5.61 0.40 -9.64
CA ILE A 208 -6.03 -0.70 -8.74
C ILE A 208 -4.98 -1.81 -8.73
N GLN A 209 -4.45 -2.14 -9.91
CA GLN A 209 -3.37 -3.10 -10.04
C GLN A 209 -2.13 -2.64 -9.25
N ASP A 210 -1.70 -1.39 -9.42
CA ASP A 210 -0.52 -0.84 -8.72
C ASP A 210 -0.70 -0.84 -7.21
N LEU A 211 -1.89 -0.50 -6.72
CA LEU A 211 -2.23 -0.51 -5.29
C LEU A 211 -2.17 -1.95 -4.73
N ILE A 212 -2.77 -2.92 -5.42
CA ILE A 212 -2.74 -4.34 -5.01
C ILE A 212 -1.31 -4.90 -5.06
N GLN A 213 -0.54 -4.59 -6.09
CA GLN A 213 0.88 -4.96 -6.20
C GLN A 213 1.71 -4.33 -5.08
N SER A 214 1.42 -3.08 -4.72
CA SER A 214 2.12 -2.42 -3.63
C SER A 214 1.87 -3.10 -2.28
N LEU A 215 0.63 -3.55 -2.00
CA LEU A 215 0.30 -4.36 -0.82
C LEU A 215 1.02 -5.70 -0.79
N HIS A 216 1.29 -6.31 -1.94
CA HIS A 216 2.09 -7.54 -2.02
C HIS A 216 3.53 -7.29 -1.56
N TYR A 217 4.19 -6.23 -2.06
CA TYR A 217 5.58 -5.91 -1.71
C TYR A 217 5.79 -5.56 -0.23
N ILE A 218 4.74 -5.14 0.49
CA ILE A 218 4.79 -4.85 1.93
C ILE A 218 4.16 -5.96 2.79
N ASP A 219 4.00 -7.16 2.25
CA ASP A 219 3.45 -8.34 2.94
C ASP A 219 2.05 -8.12 3.58
N ASN A 220 1.23 -7.24 3.02
CA ASN A 220 -0.12 -6.93 3.53
C ASN A 220 -1.25 -7.45 2.64
N LEU A 221 -0.95 -7.94 1.44
CA LEU A 221 -1.95 -8.42 0.48
C LEU A 221 -2.88 -9.50 1.08
N SER A 222 -2.33 -10.50 1.79
CA SER A 222 -3.12 -11.57 2.41
C SER A 222 -4.17 -11.04 3.39
N ASN A 223 -3.83 -10.01 4.18
CA ASN A 223 -4.78 -9.40 5.13
C ASN A 223 -5.92 -8.69 4.39
N TYR A 224 -5.60 -7.98 3.32
CA TYR A 224 -6.59 -7.35 2.46
C TYR A 224 -7.52 -8.39 1.81
N LEU A 225 -6.95 -9.42 1.19
CA LEU A 225 -7.72 -10.48 0.53
C LEU A 225 -8.60 -11.26 1.49
N HIS A 226 -8.13 -11.51 2.72
CA HIS A 226 -8.94 -12.14 3.74
C HIS A 226 -10.18 -11.29 4.08
N LYS A 227 -10.01 -9.98 4.33
CA LYS A 227 -11.13 -9.07 4.60
C LYS A 227 -12.09 -9.00 3.41
N PHE A 228 -11.55 -8.82 2.21
CA PHE A 228 -12.35 -8.79 0.98
C PHE A 228 -13.16 -10.09 0.81
N SER A 229 -12.55 -11.25 1.03
CA SER A 229 -13.22 -12.56 0.92
C SER A 229 -14.32 -12.73 1.96
N MET A 230 -14.08 -12.30 3.21
CA MET A 230 -15.10 -12.32 4.26
C MET A 230 -16.30 -11.44 3.89
N THR A 231 -16.07 -10.20 3.45
CA THR A 231 -17.14 -9.30 2.99
C THR A 231 -17.90 -9.89 1.80
N LEU A 232 -17.19 -10.48 0.84
CA LEU A 232 -17.79 -11.13 -0.32
C LEU A 232 -18.66 -12.33 0.11
N MET A 233 -18.19 -13.14 1.05
CA MET A 233 -18.93 -14.28 1.59
C MET A 233 -20.19 -13.84 2.32
N ASP A 234 -20.07 -12.91 3.26
CA ASP A 234 -21.15 -12.52 4.16
C ASP A 234 -22.28 -11.77 3.45
N TYR A 235 -21.93 -10.87 2.53
CA TYR A 235 -22.89 -9.92 1.97
C TYR A 235 -23.30 -10.21 0.53
N ILE A 236 -22.60 -11.10 -0.19
CA ILE A 236 -22.93 -11.47 -1.57
C ILE A 236 -23.18 -12.97 -1.70
N ILE A 237 -22.18 -13.81 -1.42
CA ILE A 237 -22.26 -15.25 -1.72
C ILE A 237 -23.29 -15.95 -0.84
N ASN A 238 -23.26 -15.73 0.48
CA ASN A 238 -24.20 -16.36 1.40
C ASN A 238 -25.65 -15.93 1.10
N PRO A 239 -25.95 -14.64 0.85
CA PRO A 239 -27.28 -14.24 0.36
C PRO A 239 -27.69 -14.92 -0.94
N ILE A 240 -26.79 -15.03 -1.93
CA ILE A 240 -27.07 -15.75 -3.20
C ILE A 240 -27.44 -17.22 -2.95
N ILE A 241 -26.80 -17.88 -1.98
CA ILE A 241 -27.02 -19.29 -1.67
C ILE A 241 -28.28 -19.49 -0.81
N ASN A 242 -28.56 -18.59 0.13
CA ASN A 242 -29.51 -18.84 1.22
C ASN A 242 -30.82 -18.06 1.11
N ASP A 243 -30.85 -16.96 0.37
CA ASP A 243 -31.97 -16.02 0.32
C ASP A 243 -32.62 -15.93 -1.07
N ASP A 244 -33.87 -15.49 -1.10
CA ASP A 244 -34.60 -15.21 -2.33
C ASP A 244 -34.18 -13.84 -2.83
N CYS A 245 -33.26 -13.81 -3.79
CA CYS A 245 -32.63 -12.59 -4.29
C CYS A 245 -32.66 -12.47 -5.82
N SER A 246 -32.65 -11.23 -6.30
CA SER A 246 -32.28 -10.88 -7.68
C SER A 246 -30.83 -10.46 -7.72
N VAL A 247 -30.11 -10.92 -8.74
CA VAL A 247 -28.71 -10.54 -8.98
C VAL A 247 -28.60 -9.99 -10.38
N TYR A 248 -27.99 -8.80 -10.50
CA TYR A 248 -27.80 -8.13 -11.78
C TYR A 248 -26.58 -7.22 -11.73
N VAL A 249 -26.06 -6.88 -12.91
CA VAL A 249 -24.94 -5.96 -13.08
C VAL A 249 -25.43 -4.71 -13.80
N ILE A 250 -25.12 -3.54 -13.24
CA ILE A 250 -25.44 -2.23 -13.82
C ILE A 250 -24.16 -1.66 -14.45
N ASP A 251 -24.26 -1.22 -15.70
CA ASP A 251 -23.19 -0.57 -16.47
C ASP A 251 -21.85 -1.31 -16.44
N GLU A 252 -21.89 -2.64 -16.34
CA GLU A 252 -20.74 -3.54 -16.15
C GLU A 252 -19.88 -3.28 -14.91
N LYS A 253 -20.16 -2.24 -14.10
CA LYS A 253 -19.30 -1.76 -13.01
C LYS A 253 -19.86 -2.00 -11.62
N VAL A 254 -21.17 -2.20 -11.52
CA VAL A 254 -21.86 -2.36 -10.23
C VAL A 254 -22.54 -3.72 -10.20
N PHE A 255 -22.05 -4.61 -9.35
CA PHE A 255 -22.69 -5.88 -9.05
C PHE A 255 -23.66 -5.71 -7.89
N THR A 256 -24.93 -6.07 -8.09
CA THR A 256 -25.99 -5.85 -7.11
C THR A 256 -26.67 -7.15 -6.73
N VAL A 257 -26.86 -7.37 -5.43
CA VAL A 257 -27.71 -8.43 -4.86
C VAL A 257 -28.86 -7.76 -4.13
N GLU A 258 -30.07 -7.94 -4.64
CA GLU A 258 -31.31 -7.43 -4.03
C GLU A 258 -32.07 -8.58 -3.37
N ILE A 259 -32.22 -8.52 -2.05
CA ILE A 259 -32.84 -9.56 -1.22
C ILE A 259 -34.33 -9.25 -1.02
N PHE A 260 -35.20 -10.12 -1.54
CA PHE A 260 -36.64 -10.01 -1.35
C PHE A 260 -37.11 -10.72 -0.08
N LYS A 261 -36.58 -11.91 0.21
CA LYS A 261 -36.93 -12.71 1.39
C LYS A 261 -35.72 -13.42 1.96
N LYS A 262 -35.35 -13.05 3.19
CA LYS A 262 -34.31 -13.73 3.96
C LYS A 262 -34.74 -15.15 4.35
N LYS A 263 -33.80 -16.09 4.42
CA LYS A 263 -33.98 -17.51 4.80
C LYS A 263 -34.95 -18.30 3.92
N LYS A 264 -35.21 -17.81 2.70
CA LYS A 264 -35.99 -18.55 1.70
C LYS A 264 -35.04 -18.99 0.62
N SER A 265 -34.66 -20.27 0.64
CA SER A 265 -33.56 -20.71 -0.20
C SER A 265 -33.98 -20.88 -1.66
N PRO A 266 -33.18 -20.33 -2.58
CA PRO A 266 -33.43 -20.39 -4.01
C PRO A 266 -33.14 -21.79 -4.59
N GLY A 267 -33.62 -22.04 -5.80
CA GLY A 267 -33.30 -23.28 -6.52
C GLY A 267 -31.83 -23.30 -6.98
N TYR A 268 -31.21 -24.48 -6.99
CA TYR A 268 -29.78 -24.64 -7.30
C TYR A 268 -29.36 -24.00 -8.63
N LYS A 269 -30.19 -24.06 -9.68
CA LYS A 269 -29.89 -23.44 -10.97
C LYS A 269 -29.73 -21.93 -10.85
N SER A 270 -30.56 -21.28 -10.03
CA SER A 270 -30.47 -19.84 -9.78
C SER A 270 -29.21 -19.50 -9.01
N VAL A 271 -28.86 -20.31 -8.00
CA VAL A 271 -27.61 -20.14 -7.24
C VAL A 271 -26.40 -20.21 -8.16
N LEU A 272 -26.28 -21.28 -8.95
CA LEU A 272 -25.15 -21.48 -9.85
C LEU A 272 -25.06 -20.35 -10.90
N TYR A 273 -26.18 -19.94 -11.48
CA TYR A 273 -26.22 -18.83 -12.43
C TYR A 273 -25.77 -17.49 -11.81
N ASN A 274 -26.27 -17.17 -10.61
CA ASN A 274 -25.93 -15.94 -9.91
C ASN A 274 -24.45 -15.92 -9.47
N LEU A 275 -23.90 -17.06 -9.04
CA LEU A 275 -22.48 -17.19 -8.76
C LEU A 275 -21.63 -17.09 -10.03
N GLU A 276 -22.09 -17.64 -11.15
CA GLU A 276 -21.41 -17.49 -12.44
C GLU A 276 -21.31 -16.01 -12.84
N LEU A 277 -22.40 -15.24 -12.64
CA LEU A 277 -22.42 -13.80 -12.88
C LEU A 277 -21.42 -13.06 -11.98
N LEU A 278 -21.32 -13.45 -10.69
CA LEU A 278 -20.34 -12.89 -9.77
C LEU A 278 -18.91 -13.14 -10.23
N PHE A 279 -18.55 -14.38 -10.55
CA PHE A 279 -17.19 -14.72 -10.96
C PHE A 279 -16.83 -14.13 -12.33
N LYS A 280 -17.79 -13.94 -13.23
CA LYS A 280 -17.60 -13.14 -14.46
C LYS A 280 -17.27 -11.70 -14.14
N PHE A 281 -18.03 -11.08 -13.23
CA PHE A 281 -17.79 -9.71 -12.80
C PHE A 281 -16.40 -9.55 -12.15
N LEU A 282 -16.04 -10.44 -11.23
CA LEU A 282 -14.72 -10.41 -10.59
C LEU A 282 -13.59 -10.63 -11.61
N HIS A 283 -13.77 -11.55 -12.57
CA HIS A 283 -12.79 -11.74 -13.63
C HIS A 283 -12.61 -10.49 -14.48
N GLN A 284 -13.71 -9.86 -14.91
CA GLN A 284 -13.66 -8.67 -15.75
C GLN A 284 -12.87 -7.52 -15.11
N HIS A 285 -13.00 -7.31 -13.80
CA HIS A 285 -12.38 -6.17 -13.10
C HIS A 285 -11.05 -6.47 -12.43
N PHE A 286 -10.74 -7.74 -12.17
CA PHE A 286 -9.52 -8.16 -11.46
C PHE A 286 -8.63 -9.09 -12.28
N GLN A 287 -8.75 -9.08 -13.61
CA GLN A 287 -7.85 -9.81 -14.51
C GLN A 287 -6.52 -9.07 -14.71
N PHE A 288 -5.73 -9.01 -13.64
CA PHE A 288 -4.36 -8.52 -13.70
C PHE A 288 -3.41 -9.43 -12.90
N THR A 289 -2.14 -9.32 -13.24
CA THR A 289 -1.05 -10.03 -12.57
C THR A 289 -0.53 -9.20 -11.41
N ILE A 290 -0.36 -9.84 -10.25
CA ILE A 290 0.22 -9.22 -9.06
C ILE A 290 1.73 -9.38 -9.08
N TYR A 291 2.23 -10.61 -9.21
CA TYR A 291 3.65 -10.93 -9.36
C TYR A 291 3.79 -12.19 -10.21
N ASP A 292 4.84 -12.29 -11.01
CA ASP A 292 5.11 -13.43 -11.90
C ASP A 292 3.88 -13.86 -12.73
N ASP A 293 3.30 -15.03 -12.42
CA ASP A 293 2.09 -15.61 -13.03
C ASP A 293 0.90 -15.66 -12.03
N GLU A 294 1.03 -14.98 -10.88
CA GLU A 294 0.03 -14.93 -9.81
C GLU A 294 -0.96 -13.79 -10.04
N THR A 295 -2.21 -14.16 -10.30
CA THR A 295 -3.32 -13.21 -10.54
C THR A 295 -4.13 -12.98 -9.26
N PHE A 296 -4.88 -11.86 -9.18
CA PHE A 296 -5.78 -11.60 -8.05
C PHE A 296 -6.71 -12.77 -7.72
N LEU A 297 -7.35 -13.37 -8.73
CA LEU A 297 -8.26 -14.51 -8.52
C LEU A 297 -7.56 -15.77 -7.97
N LYS A 298 -6.24 -15.89 -8.18
CA LYS A 298 -5.44 -17.01 -7.66
C LYS A 298 -5.02 -16.76 -6.22
N GLU A 299 -4.65 -15.52 -5.90
CA GLU A 299 -4.30 -15.10 -4.55
C GLU A 299 -5.51 -15.07 -3.60
N ILE A 300 -6.71 -14.70 -4.07
CA ILE A 300 -7.92 -14.75 -3.24
C ILE A 300 -8.43 -16.18 -2.99
N GLN A 301 -8.04 -17.13 -3.85
CA GLN A 301 -8.56 -18.50 -3.82
C GLN A 301 -8.46 -19.15 -2.43
N PRO A 302 -7.29 -19.16 -1.74
CA PRO A 302 -7.15 -19.81 -0.43
C PRO A 302 -8.07 -19.23 0.65
N HIS A 303 -8.46 -17.96 0.52
CA HIS A 303 -9.33 -17.27 1.48
C HIS A 303 -10.81 -17.52 1.24
N LEU A 304 -11.20 -17.90 0.02
CA LEU A 304 -12.60 -18.01 -0.40
C LEU A 304 -13.06 -19.46 -0.60
N LEU A 305 -12.17 -20.33 -1.08
CA LEU A 305 -12.52 -21.66 -1.62
C LEU A 305 -13.28 -22.53 -0.63
N GLU A 306 -12.74 -22.66 0.58
CA GLU A 306 -13.25 -23.58 1.61
C GLU A 306 -14.62 -23.14 2.11
N GLN A 307 -14.79 -21.84 2.36
CA GLN A 307 -16.05 -21.27 2.82
C GLN A 307 -17.14 -21.39 1.75
N LEU A 308 -16.83 -21.01 0.50
CA LEU A 308 -17.77 -21.16 -0.61
C LEU A 308 -18.15 -22.64 -0.83
N SER A 309 -17.18 -23.57 -0.72
CA SER A 309 -17.42 -25.01 -0.84
C SER A 309 -18.38 -25.51 0.22
N THR A 310 -18.15 -25.08 1.45
CA THR A 310 -18.93 -25.48 2.62
C THR A 310 -20.36 -24.95 2.50
N SER A 311 -20.55 -23.67 2.18
CA SER A 311 -21.89 -23.09 1.97
C SER A 311 -22.63 -23.74 0.81
N LEU A 312 -21.97 -23.95 -0.34
CA LEU A 312 -22.59 -24.63 -1.48
C LEU A 312 -23.01 -26.07 -1.14
N LYS A 313 -22.14 -26.82 -0.46
CA LYS A 313 -22.43 -28.20 -0.04
C LYS A 313 -23.60 -28.27 0.91
N ASN A 314 -23.50 -27.53 2.01
CA ASN A 314 -24.40 -27.67 3.14
C ASN A 314 -25.75 -27.00 2.89
N ASP A 315 -25.74 -25.87 2.18
CA ASP A 315 -26.92 -25.02 2.07
C ASP A 315 -27.59 -25.05 0.71
N CYS A 316 -26.92 -25.54 -0.35
CA CYS A 316 -27.52 -25.67 -1.68
C CYS A 316 -27.68 -27.14 -2.11
N ILE A 317 -26.55 -27.87 -2.19
CA ILE A 317 -26.51 -29.19 -2.83
C ILE A 317 -27.09 -30.29 -1.93
N SER A 318 -26.91 -30.21 -0.61
CA SER A 318 -27.48 -31.18 0.35
C SER A 318 -29.01 -31.36 0.19
N ARG A 319 -29.72 -30.30 -0.22
CA ARG A 319 -31.17 -30.27 -0.37
C ARG A 319 -31.68 -31.02 -1.59
N ILE A 320 -30.80 -31.21 -2.57
CA ILE A 320 -31.11 -31.84 -3.84
C ILE A 320 -30.46 -33.23 -3.96
N THR A 321 -29.77 -33.68 -2.92
CA THR A 321 -29.20 -35.03 -2.85
C THR A 321 -30.33 -36.06 -2.79
N PRO A 322 -30.37 -37.04 -3.71
CA PRO A 322 -31.43 -38.04 -3.77
C PRO A 322 -31.39 -38.92 -2.52
N THR A 323 -32.54 -39.09 -1.87
CA THR A 323 -32.72 -39.98 -0.71
C THR A 323 -33.30 -41.34 -1.09
N SER A 324 -33.70 -41.51 -2.36
CA SER A 324 -34.23 -42.76 -2.90
C SER A 324 -33.67 -43.10 -4.28
N SER A 325 -33.77 -44.37 -4.67
CA SER A 325 -33.36 -44.85 -6.00
C SER A 325 -34.22 -44.30 -7.16
N ALA A 326 -35.44 -43.83 -6.88
CA ALA A 326 -36.30 -43.16 -7.85
C ALA A 326 -35.82 -41.72 -8.15
N ASP A 327 -35.28 -41.04 -7.14
CA ASP A 327 -34.75 -39.67 -7.26
C ASP A 327 -33.42 -39.60 -8.03
N LEU A 328 -32.72 -40.73 -8.10
CA LEU A 328 -31.40 -40.85 -8.74
C LEU A 328 -31.43 -40.55 -10.25
N LYS A 329 -32.55 -40.83 -10.93
CA LYS A 329 -32.75 -40.46 -12.35
C LYS A 329 -32.90 -38.94 -12.56
N ASN A 330 -33.44 -38.23 -11.57
CA ASN A 330 -33.57 -36.78 -11.61
C ASN A 330 -32.28 -36.05 -11.19
N PHE A 331 -31.28 -36.80 -10.72
CA PHE A 331 -30.00 -36.28 -10.25
C PHE A 331 -28.97 -36.09 -11.37
N THR A 332 -29.08 -36.80 -12.50
CA THR A 332 -28.14 -36.66 -13.63
C THR A 332 -28.03 -35.24 -14.19
N PRO A 333 -29.13 -34.49 -14.43
CA PRO A 333 -29.04 -33.10 -14.87
C PRO A 333 -28.43 -32.15 -13.83
N ILE A 334 -28.54 -32.49 -12.54
CA ILE A 334 -27.98 -31.73 -11.42
C ILE A 334 -26.46 -31.88 -11.41
N ILE A 335 -25.98 -33.12 -11.52
CA ILE A 335 -24.55 -33.42 -11.64
C ILE A 335 -23.96 -32.67 -12.84
N GLN A 336 -24.63 -32.68 -13.98
CA GLN A 336 -24.16 -31.97 -15.17
C GLN A 336 -24.03 -30.46 -14.91
N ALA A 337 -25.04 -29.82 -14.31
CA ALA A 337 -24.99 -28.40 -14.00
C ALA A 337 -23.85 -28.03 -13.03
N ILE A 338 -23.57 -28.88 -12.04
CA ILE A 338 -22.45 -28.69 -11.11
C ILE A 338 -21.11 -28.83 -11.85
N ASN A 339 -20.97 -29.83 -12.71
CA ASN A 339 -19.77 -30.04 -13.51
C ASN A 339 -19.52 -28.88 -14.49
N ASP A 340 -20.57 -28.37 -15.14
CA ASP A 340 -20.48 -27.22 -16.05
C ASP A 340 -20.02 -25.96 -15.30
N PHE A 341 -20.58 -25.72 -14.10
CA PHE A 341 -20.16 -24.62 -13.23
C PHE A 341 -18.69 -24.78 -12.77
N GLN A 342 -18.28 -26.00 -12.40
CA GLN A 342 -16.89 -26.28 -12.06
C GLN A 342 -15.94 -26.01 -13.23
N TYR A 343 -16.30 -26.46 -14.44
CA TYR A 343 -15.52 -26.20 -15.64
C TYR A 343 -15.39 -24.71 -15.92
N PHE A 344 -16.47 -23.96 -15.73
CA PHE A 344 -16.46 -22.51 -15.81
C PHE A 344 -15.49 -21.87 -14.81
N LEU A 345 -15.51 -22.27 -13.53
CA LEU A 345 -14.59 -21.74 -12.52
C LEU A 345 -13.13 -22.02 -12.86
N VAL A 346 -12.83 -23.23 -13.36
CA VAL A 346 -11.49 -23.62 -13.80
C VAL A 346 -11.01 -22.79 -14.99
N LYS A 347 -11.93 -22.44 -15.91
CA LYS A 347 -11.62 -21.60 -17.08
C LYS A 347 -11.27 -20.16 -16.66
N ILE A 348 -11.99 -19.60 -15.68
CA ILE A 348 -11.80 -18.21 -15.22
C ILE A 348 -10.64 -18.07 -14.23
N GLY A 349 -10.48 -19.01 -13.31
CA GLY A 349 -9.32 -19.09 -12.43
C GLY A 349 -8.64 -20.43 -12.67
N ARG A 350 -7.49 -20.43 -13.37
CA ARG A 350 -6.75 -21.60 -13.88
C ARG A 350 -6.44 -22.72 -12.85
N LYS A 351 -6.86 -22.62 -11.58
CA LYS A 351 -6.71 -23.64 -10.52
C LYS A 351 -7.84 -23.72 -9.47
N PHE A 352 -9.10 -23.33 -9.75
CA PHE A 352 -10.25 -23.73 -8.90
C PHE A 352 -10.49 -25.27 -8.85
N VAL A 353 -9.57 -26.07 -9.40
CA VAL A 353 -9.65 -27.49 -9.75
C VAL A 353 -9.91 -28.43 -8.56
N SER A 354 -9.72 -28.01 -7.31
CA SER A 354 -9.94 -28.89 -6.15
C SER A 354 -11.38 -28.92 -5.61
N PHE A 355 -12.30 -28.11 -6.15
CA PHE A 355 -13.54 -27.76 -5.45
C PHE A 355 -14.55 -28.90 -5.23
N PHE A 356 -14.61 -29.91 -6.10
CA PHE A 356 -15.76 -30.84 -6.14
C PHE A 356 -15.41 -32.33 -6.22
N PHE A 357 -14.14 -32.73 -6.17
CA PHE A 357 -13.77 -34.17 -6.16
C PHE A 357 -14.17 -34.92 -4.87
N HIS A 358 -14.82 -34.25 -3.91
CA HIS A 358 -15.37 -34.85 -2.68
C HIS A 358 -16.91 -34.85 -2.64
N PHE A 359 -17.59 -34.61 -3.77
CA PHE A 359 -19.05 -34.70 -3.85
C PHE A 359 -19.58 -36.07 -4.30
N PHE A 360 -18.69 -37.01 -4.65
CA PHE A 360 -19.03 -38.40 -4.95
C PHE A 360 -18.38 -39.35 -3.95
#